data_AF-A0A7W1IIW9-F1
#
_entry.id   AF-A0A7W1IIW9-F1
#
_cell.length_a   1.000
_cell.length_b   1.000
_cell.length_c   1.000
_cell.angle_alpha   90.00
_cell.angle_beta   90.00
_cell.angle_gamma   90.00
#
_symmetry.space_group_name_H-M   'P 1'
#
loop_
_entity.id
_entity.type
_entity.pdbx_description
1 polymer ?
#
loop_
_entity_poly.entity_id
_entity_poly.type
_entity_poly.pdbx_seq_one_letter_code
_entity_poly.pdbx_strand_id
1 'polypeptide(L)'
;MRQRAARHGACVALILAFAPPIVAQATATVAPTDAIYRAADRLIDAGLVTDAIVGQRPWSRRELARIASEAAASMAAGRADSASIDLLRMSIVQLQRAGRGTVSSNPLRGVVIDAVQRDAPARAIPPNGLGST
;
A
#
# COMPACT_ATOMS: atom_id res chain seq x y z
N MET A 1 9.63 43.84 30.03
CA MET A 1 10.03 42.59 29.34
C MET A 1 8.92 41.52 29.28
N ARG A 2 7.64 41.85 29.04
CA ARG A 2 6.52 40.85 29.08
C ARG A 2 5.72 40.66 27.78
N GLN A 3 6.02 41.40 26.70
CA GLN A 3 5.19 41.42 25.48
C GLN A 3 5.65 40.48 24.34
N ARG A 4 6.84 39.86 24.40
CA ARG A 4 7.33 38.98 23.33
C ARG A 4 6.76 37.56 23.36
N ALA A 5 6.25 37.09 24.51
CA ALA A 5 5.69 35.75 24.66
C ALA A 5 4.30 35.58 24.02
N ALA A 6 3.46 36.63 24.01
CA ALA A 6 2.08 36.54 23.54
C ALA A 6 1.94 36.36 22.01
N ARG A 7 2.92 36.83 21.23
CA ARG A 7 2.88 36.78 19.76
C ARG A 7 3.12 35.38 19.19
N HIS A 8 3.85 34.53 19.92
CA HIS A 8 4.14 33.16 19.48
C HIS A 8 2.96 32.21 19.76
N GLY A 9 2.19 32.45 20.83
CA GLY A 9 1.01 31.65 21.15
C GLY A 9 -0.13 31.82 20.15
N ALA A 10 -0.31 33.03 19.61
CA ALA A 10 -1.38 33.32 18.64
C ALA A 10 -1.17 32.59 17.30
N CYS A 11 0.07 32.48 16.80
CA CYS A 11 0.36 31.78 15.55
C CYS A 11 0.16 30.26 15.68
N VAL A 12 0.56 29.66 16.81
CA VAL A 12 0.37 28.21 17.04
C VAL A 12 -1.11 27.87 17.16
N ALA A 13 -1.90 28.70 17.83
CA ALA A 13 -3.35 28.51 17.95
C ALA A 13 -4.07 28.61 16.60
N LEU A 14 -3.62 29.52 15.71
CA LEU A 14 -4.19 29.67 14.38
C LEU A 14 -3.90 28.46 13.48
N ILE A 15 -2.70 27.89 13.54
CA ILE A 15 -2.32 26.71 12.73
C ILE A 15 -3.12 25.47 13.14
N LEU A 16 -3.38 25.30 14.44
CA LEU A 16 -4.20 24.18 14.96
C LEU A 16 -5.68 24.29 14.56
N ALA A 17 -6.20 25.50 14.36
CA ALA A 17 -7.60 25.72 13.99
C ALA A 17 -7.92 25.40 12.52
N PHE A 18 -6.90 25.41 11.64
CA PHE A 18 -7.03 25.12 10.22
C PHE A 18 -6.43 23.77 9.80
N ALA A 19 -6.07 22.92 10.76
CA ALA A 19 -5.60 21.58 10.43
C ALA A 19 -6.75 20.78 9.79
N PRO A 20 -6.62 20.32 8.53
CA PRO A 20 -7.62 19.47 7.92
C PRO A 20 -7.74 18.18 8.74
N PRO A 21 -8.96 17.63 8.90
CA PRO A 21 -9.13 16.36 9.60
C PRO A 21 -8.32 15.29 8.87
N ILE A 22 -7.28 14.78 9.53
CA ILE A 22 -6.54 13.62 9.05
C ILE A 22 -7.47 12.42 9.21
N VAL A 23 -8.24 12.11 8.17
CA VAL A 23 -9.04 10.89 8.12
C VAL A 23 -8.10 9.73 7.87
N ALA A 24 -7.55 9.17 8.94
CA ALA A 24 -6.85 7.89 8.88
C ALA A 24 -7.86 6.80 8.51
N GLN A 25 -8.00 6.52 7.21
CA GLN A 25 -8.78 5.38 6.75
C GLN A 25 -8.01 4.10 7.08
N ALA A 26 -8.18 3.63 8.31
CA ALA A 26 -7.73 2.31 8.74
C ALA A 26 -8.33 1.28 7.78
N THR A 27 -7.51 0.81 6.83
CA THR A 27 -7.95 -0.17 5.87
C THR A 27 -8.16 -1.46 6.66
N ALA A 28 -9.39 -1.98 6.67
CA ALA A 28 -9.72 -3.16 7.48
C ALA A 28 -8.72 -4.28 7.18
N THR A 29 -8.00 -4.71 8.22
CA THR A 29 -7.05 -5.81 8.15
C THR A 29 -7.82 -7.12 8.05
N VAL A 30 -7.28 -8.09 7.31
CA VAL A 30 -7.89 -9.41 7.19
C VAL A 30 -7.39 -10.32 8.31
N ALA A 31 -8.30 -11.07 8.94
CA ALA A 31 -7.97 -11.99 10.03
C ALA A 31 -6.85 -12.96 9.61
N PRO A 32 -5.78 -13.16 10.41
CA PRO A 32 -4.63 -13.99 10.02
C PRO A 32 -4.95 -15.44 9.66
N THR A 33 -6.09 -15.96 10.13
CA THR A 33 -6.57 -17.32 9.86
C THR A 33 -7.36 -17.44 8.55
N ASP A 34 -7.57 -16.35 7.83
CA ASP A 34 -8.33 -16.33 6.59
C ASP A 34 -7.58 -17.12 5.48
N ALA A 35 -8.31 -17.95 4.75
CA ALA A 35 -7.77 -18.76 3.66
C ALA A 35 -7.15 -17.92 2.54
N ILE A 36 -7.51 -16.63 2.45
CA ILE A 36 -6.96 -15.69 1.46
C ILE A 36 -5.43 -15.56 1.52
N TYR A 37 -4.81 -15.73 2.70
CA TYR A 37 -3.36 -15.66 2.83
C TYR A 37 -2.69 -16.80 2.05
N ARG A 38 -3.30 -18.00 2.04
CA ARG A 38 -2.79 -19.13 1.23
C ARG A 38 -2.88 -18.84 -0.26
N ALA A 39 -3.92 -18.13 -0.70
CA ALA A 39 -4.06 -17.71 -2.09
C ALA A 39 -2.97 -16.69 -2.46
N ALA A 40 -2.71 -15.71 -1.60
CA ALA A 40 -1.64 -14.74 -1.80
C ALA A 40 -0.25 -15.40 -1.80
N ASP A 41 0.03 -16.29 -0.84
CA ASP A 41 1.30 -17.01 -0.74
C ASP A 41 1.58 -17.80 -2.04
N ARG A 42 0.58 -18.50 -2.60
CA ARG A 42 0.73 -19.21 -3.89
C ARG A 42 1.06 -18.28 -5.06
N LEU A 43 0.50 -17.08 -5.10
CA LEU A 43 0.80 -16.11 -6.18
C LEU A 43 2.22 -15.55 -6.04
N ILE A 44 2.68 -15.34 -4.81
CA ILE A 44 4.04 -14.91 -4.51
C ILE A 44 5.04 -16.01 -4.85
N ASP A 45 4.78 -17.24 -4.40
CA ASP A 45 5.62 -18.42 -4.68
C ASP A 45 5.69 -18.73 -6.17
N ALA A 46 4.63 -18.44 -6.92
CA ALA A 46 4.59 -18.56 -8.38
C ALA A 46 5.37 -17.46 -9.12
N GLY A 47 5.98 -16.50 -8.40
CA GLY A 47 6.73 -15.39 -9.01
C GLY A 47 5.86 -14.40 -9.78
N LEU A 48 4.54 -14.41 -9.55
CA LEU A 48 3.61 -13.50 -10.23
C LEU A 48 3.53 -12.13 -9.57
N VAL A 49 4.07 -12.00 -8.37
CA VAL A 49 4.16 -10.77 -7.60
C VAL A 49 5.64 -10.44 -7.43
N THR A 50 6.04 -9.25 -7.84
CA THR A 50 7.43 -8.79 -7.86
C THR A 50 7.88 -8.30 -6.50
N ASP A 51 6.96 -7.64 -5.78
CA ASP A 51 7.22 -7.07 -4.46
C ASP A 51 6.04 -7.38 -3.54
N ALA A 52 6.34 -7.93 -2.37
CA ALA A 52 5.37 -8.20 -1.31
C ALA A 52 6.07 -8.03 0.04
N ILE A 53 5.39 -7.38 0.99
CA ILE A 53 5.89 -7.27 2.36
C ILE A 53 5.64 -8.61 3.07
N VAL A 54 6.58 -9.53 2.89
CA VAL A 54 6.61 -10.81 3.58
C VAL A 54 7.02 -10.59 5.04
N GLY A 55 6.28 -11.16 5.99
CA GLY A 55 6.61 -11.14 7.43
C GLY A 55 5.81 -10.18 8.30
N GLN A 56 4.98 -9.29 7.73
CA GLN A 56 4.04 -8.47 8.51
C GLN A 56 2.59 -8.89 8.22
N ARG A 57 2.04 -9.73 9.10
CA ARG A 57 0.60 -10.04 9.12
C ARG A 57 -0.04 -9.42 10.37
N PRO A 58 -1.32 -8.99 10.32
CA PRO A 58 -2.26 -9.12 9.20
C PRO A 58 -2.08 -8.07 8.09
N TRP A 59 -2.26 -8.49 6.84
CA TRP A 59 -2.32 -7.60 5.69
C TRP A 59 -3.67 -6.88 5.61
N SER A 60 -3.62 -5.68 5.02
CA SER A 60 -4.84 -4.94 4.68
C SER A 60 -5.53 -5.54 3.46
N ARG A 61 -6.85 -5.34 3.35
CA ARG A 61 -7.59 -5.69 2.12
C ARG A 61 -7.03 -5.02 0.87
N ARG A 62 -6.52 -3.78 1.00
CA ARG A 62 -5.89 -3.05 -0.11
C ARG A 62 -4.62 -3.74 -0.58
N GLU A 63 -3.80 -4.23 0.33
CA GLU A 63 -2.57 -4.94 -0.02
C GLU A 63 -2.87 -6.27 -0.72
N LEU A 64 -3.86 -7.01 -0.23
CA LEU A 64 -4.35 -8.23 -0.88
C LEU A 64 -4.91 -7.96 -2.29
N ALA A 65 -5.60 -6.83 -2.49
CA ALA A 65 -6.08 -6.40 -3.80
C ALA A 65 -4.94 -5.98 -4.74
N ARG A 66 -3.88 -5.35 -4.22
CA ARG A 66 -2.66 -5.01 -4.96
C ARG A 66 -1.98 -6.28 -5.48
N ILE A 67 -1.74 -7.25 -4.59
CA ILE A 67 -1.18 -8.57 -4.94
C ILE A 67 -2.00 -9.25 -6.05
N ALA A 68 -3.33 -9.28 -5.93
CA ALA A 68 -4.18 -9.90 -6.93
C ALA A 68 -4.12 -9.19 -8.30
N SER A 69 -4.06 -7.86 -8.30
CA SER A 69 -3.99 -7.05 -9.52
C SER A 69 -2.64 -7.22 -10.22
N GLU A 70 -1.55 -7.22 -9.46
CA GLU A 70 -0.21 -7.47 -9.97
C GLU A 70 -0.09 -8.88 -10.56
N ALA A 71 -0.56 -9.90 -9.85
CA ALA A 71 -0.54 -11.27 -10.34
C ALA A 71 -1.36 -11.43 -11.63
N ALA A 72 -2.53 -10.78 -11.72
CA ALA A 72 -3.34 -10.77 -12.94
C ALA A 72 -2.59 -10.15 -14.12
N ALA A 73 -1.89 -9.04 -13.91
CA ALA A 73 -1.07 -8.40 -14.93
C ALA A 73 0.11 -9.30 -15.36
N SER A 74 0.76 -9.98 -14.41
CA SER A 74 1.85 -10.93 -14.68
C SER A 74 1.37 -12.13 -15.51
N MET A 75 0.19 -12.69 -15.21
CA MET A 75 -0.41 -13.75 -16.02
C MET A 75 -0.76 -13.27 -17.43
N ALA A 76 -1.34 -12.06 -17.55
CA ALA A 76 -1.65 -11.48 -18.86
C ALA A 76 -0.39 -11.22 -19.71
N ALA A 77 0.74 -10.96 -19.06
CA ALA A 77 2.05 -10.83 -19.70
C ALA A 77 2.74 -12.18 -20.00
N GLY A 78 2.09 -13.32 -19.74
CA GLY A 78 2.64 -14.64 -20.04
C GLY A 78 3.76 -15.10 -19.10
N ARG A 79 3.88 -14.50 -17.91
CA ARG A 79 4.89 -14.90 -16.90
C ARG A 79 4.49 -16.13 -16.09
N ALA A 80 3.33 -16.72 -16.36
CA ALA A 80 2.80 -17.89 -15.67
C ALA A 80 2.97 -19.16 -16.52
N ASP A 81 3.38 -20.26 -15.89
CA ASP A 81 3.38 -21.58 -16.53
C ASP A 81 1.96 -22.10 -16.74
N SER A 82 1.71 -22.64 -17.93
CA SER A 82 0.39 -23.07 -18.45
C SER A 82 -0.33 -24.04 -17.51
N ALA A 83 0.41 -24.95 -16.88
CA ALA A 83 -0.15 -25.96 -15.97
C ALA A 83 -0.70 -25.37 -14.66
N SER A 84 -0.26 -24.16 -14.28
CA SER A 84 -0.65 -23.52 -13.00
C SER A 84 -1.69 -22.42 -13.18
N ILE A 85 -2.00 -22.01 -14.41
CA ILE A 85 -2.86 -20.85 -14.70
C ILE A 85 -4.25 -20.97 -14.07
N ASP A 86 -4.88 -22.15 -14.12
CA ASP A 86 -6.25 -22.32 -13.62
C ASP A 86 -6.34 -22.17 -12.09
N LEU A 87 -5.38 -22.76 -11.36
CA LEU A 87 -5.30 -22.64 -9.89
C LEU A 87 -4.94 -21.22 -9.46
N LEU A 88 -4.06 -20.54 -10.20
CA LEU A 88 -3.66 -19.16 -9.92
C LEU A 88 -4.81 -18.18 -10.25
N ARG A 89 -5.56 -18.44 -11.32
CA ARG A 89 -6.77 -17.68 -11.67
C ARG A 89 -7.84 -17.77 -10.58
N MET A 90 -8.07 -18.97 -10.03
CA MET A 90 -8.99 -19.13 -8.89
C MET A 90 -8.53 -18.32 -7.66
N SER A 91 -7.22 -18.34 -7.38
CA SER A 91 -6.63 -17.62 -6.25
C SER A 91 -6.82 -16.11 -6.37
N ILE A 92 -6.65 -15.55 -7.58
CA ILE A 92 -6.91 -14.13 -7.88
C ILE A 92 -8.38 -13.77 -7.66
N VAL A 93 -9.31 -14.61 -8.11
CA VAL A 93 -10.75 -14.37 -7.90
C VAL A 93 -11.10 -14.35 -6.40
N GLN A 94 -10.52 -15.25 -5.61
CA GLN A 94 -10.72 -15.26 -4.15
C GLN A 94 -10.20 -13.98 -3.50
N LEU A 95 -8.98 -13.55 -3.87
CA LEU A 95 -8.40 -12.30 -3.36
C LEU A 95 -9.23 -11.07 -3.73
N GLN A 96 -9.70 -10.99 -4.98
CA GLN A 96 -10.55 -9.89 -5.44
C GLN A 96 -11.90 -9.85 -4.71
N ARG A 97 -12.51 -11.02 -4.43
CA ARG A 97 -13.76 -11.10 -3.66
C ARG A 97 -13.57 -10.60 -2.24
N ALA A 98 -12.50 -11.02 -1.57
CA ALA A 98 -12.20 -10.57 -0.22
C ALA A 98 -11.81 -9.09 -0.16
N GLY A 99 -11.13 -8.57 -1.18
CA GLY A 99 -10.89 -7.12 -1.35
C GLY A 99 -12.17 -6.31 -1.53
N ARG A 100 -13.24 -6.90 -2.06
CA ARG A 100 -14.56 -6.27 -2.28
C ARG A 100 -15.54 -6.43 -1.11
N GLY A 101 -15.20 -7.16 -0.04
CA GLY A 101 -16.06 -7.34 1.13
C GLY A 101 -16.48 -5.99 1.75
N THR A 102 -17.80 -5.77 1.81
CA THR A 102 -18.52 -4.55 2.26
C THR A 102 -17.88 -3.22 1.84
N VAL A 103 -17.85 -2.99 0.53
CA VAL A 103 -18.10 -1.62 0.04
C VAL A 103 -19.53 -1.29 0.46
N SER A 104 -19.69 -0.66 1.64
CA SER A 104 -20.85 0.21 1.85
C SER A 104 -20.84 1.14 0.65
N SER A 105 -21.85 1.03 -0.22
CA SER A 105 -22.07 1.87 -1.37
C SER A 105 -22.37 3.29 -0.89
N ASN A 106 -21.37 3.95 -0.34
CA ASN A 106 -21.35 5.40 -0.26
C ASN A 106 -21.00 5.83 -1.69
N PRO A 107 -21.89 6.52 -2.42
CA PRO A 107 -21.59 6.97 -3.77
C PRO A 107 -20.28 7.73 -3.75
N LEU A 108 -19.33 7.32 -4.60
CA LEU A 108 -18.01 7.92 -4.74
C LEU A 108 -18.20 9.41 -5.06
N ARG A 109 -18.15 10.26 -4.03
CA ARG A 109 -18.35 11.71 -4.12
C ARG A 109 -17.07 12.47 -4.48
N GLY A 110 -15.97 11.74 -4.68
CA GLY A 110 -14.69 12.29 -5.10
C GLY A 110 -13.62 11.21 -5.21
N VAL A 111 -12.83 11.28 -6.27
CA VAL A 111 -11.56 10.57 -6.42
C VAL A 111 -10.47 11.63 -6.22
N VAL A 112 -9.71 11.50 -5.14
CA VAL A 112 -8.54 12.35 -4.88
C VAL A 112 -7.30 11.50 -5.16
N ILE A 113 -6.58 11.83 -6.24
CA ILE A 113 -5.31 11.20 -6.56
C ILE A 113 -4.22 12.02 -5.89
N ASP A 114 -3.79 11.61 -4.70
CA ASP A 114 -2.60 12.18 -4.05
C ASP A 114 -1.35 11.51 -4.64
N ALA A 115 -0.76 12.16 -5.64
CA ALA A 115 0.59 11.84 -6.09
C ALA A 115 1.58 12.38 -5.05
N VAL A 116 2.01 11.52 -4.12
CA VAL A 116 3.12 11.85 -3.22
C VAL A 116 4.43 11.71 -3.98
N GLN A 117 4.86 12.79 -4.63
CA GLN A 117 6.21 12.91 -5.16
C GLN A 117 7.17 13.10 -3.97
N ARG A 118 7.94 12.05 -3.66
CA ARG A 118 9.00 12.13 -2.65
C ARG A 118 10.15 12.96 -3.23
N ASP A 119 10.23 14.24 -2.85
CA ASP A 119 11.47 15.01 -2.90
C ASP A 119 12.42 14.45 -1.83
N ALA A 120 13.07 13.34 -2.13
CA ALA A 120 14.19 12.86 -1.35
C ALA A 120 15.44 13.67 -1.78
N PRO A 121 16.07 14.45 -0.89
CA PRO A 121 17.32 15.11 -1.22
C PRO A 121 18.36 14.06 -1.60
N ALA A 122 19.08 14.28 -2.70
CA ALA A 122 20.14 13.39 -3.15
C ALA A 122 21.19 13.24 -2.03
N ARG A 123 21.24 12.05 -1.42
CA ARG A 123 22.29 11.73 -0.44
C ARG A 123 23.53 11.29 -1.19
N ALA A 124 24.62 12.01 -1.03
CA ALA A 124 25.93 11.58 -1.53
C ALA A 124 26.30 10.24 -0.88
N ILE A 125 26.56 9.22 -1.69
CA ILE A 125 27.09 7.94 -1.23
C ILE A 125 28.56 8.17 -0.88
N PRO A 126 29.01 7.88 0.35
CA PRO A 126 30.41 8.00 0.71
C PRO A 126 31.26 7.13 -0.24
N PRO A 127 32.39 7.64 -0.76
CA PRO A 127 33.27 6.84 -1.58
C PRO A 127 33.74 5.63 -0.77
N ASN A 128 33.50 4.43 -1.29
CA ASN A 128 33.86 3.15 -0.68
C ASN A 128 35.36 2.80 -0.80
N GLY A 129 36.21 3.78 -1.09
CA GLY A 129 37.66 3.60 -1.19
C GLY A 129 38.13 2.67 -2.33
N LEU A 130 37.23 2.27 -3.26
CA LEU A 130 37.55 1.34 -4.35
C LEU A 130 38.06 2.02 -5.64
N GLY A 131 38.43 3.31 -5.57
CA GLY A 131 39.33 3.96 -6.52
C GLY A 131 38.68 4.51 -7.80
N SER A 132 39.21 5.65 -8.24
CA SER A 132 39.34 6.01 -9.65
C SER A 132 40.72 6.66 -9.84
N THR A 133 41.74 5.81 -9.92
CA THR A 133 43.05 6.08 -10.55
C THR A 133 43.56 4.76 -11.10
#